data_AF-A0AAD3HLR6-F1
#
_entry.id   AF-A0AAD3HLR6-F1
#
_cell.length_a   1.000
_cell.length_b   1.000
_cell.length_c   1.000
_cell.angle_alpha   90.00
_cell.angle_beta   90.00
_cell.angle_gamma   90.00
#
_symmetry.space_group_name_H-M   'P 1'
#
loop_
_entity.id
_entity.type
_entity.pdbx_description
1 polymer ?
#
loop_
_entity_poly.entity_id
_entity_poly.type
_entity_poly.pdbx_seq_one_letter_code
_entity_poly.pdbx_strand_id
1 'polypeptide(L)'
;MSRARPECCGCGSVVLGVSPRLHFFWACPVARTVVEQLEVTLGVAVPRAALWLALPPSGVQQCVWDVVVLAALSTMEEGRRLLRARVRESGSAGVVPGLADVVALSAVSWFWGQLRGFACLGVPRRGWAGVGPSHPFLRIVGGRLSVGR
;
A
#
# COMPACT_ATOMS: atom_id res chain seq x y z
N MET A 1 28.72 -2.58 -23.90
CA MET A 1 27.36 -2.39 -23.36
C MET A 1 27.38 -2.71 -21.88
N SER A 2 27.41 -1.70 -21.01
CA SER A 2 27.40 -1.92 -19.56
C SER A 2 26.02 -2.41 -19.14
N ARG A 3 25.93 -3.58 -18.50
CA ARG A 3 24.65 -4.06 -17.92
C ARG A 3 24.26 -3.06 -16.83
N ALA A 4 23.12 -2.40 -17.00
CA ALA A 4 22.53 -1.60 -15.94
C ALA A 4 22.45 -2.48 -14.68
N ARG A 5 23.04 -2.00 -13.58
CA ARG A 5 22.91 -2.68 -12.28
C ARG A 5 21.42 -2.84 -12.00
N PRO A 6 20.93 -4.04 -11.68
CA PRO A 6 19.53 -4.20 -11.31
C PRO A 6 19.24 -3.26 -10.14
N GLU A 7 18.26 -2.39 -10.30
CA GLU A 7 17.86 -1.47 -9.23
C GLU A 7 17.39 -2.30 -8.03
N CYS A 8 18.18 -2.30 -6.96
CA CYS A 8 17.79 -2.93 -5.72
C CYS A 8 16.67 -2.12 -5.06
N CYS A 9 15.74 -2.80 -4.39
CA CYS A 9 14.56 -2.18 -3.75
C CYS A 9 14.89 -1.22 -2.60
N GLY A 10 16.15 -1.11 -2.17
CA GLY A 10 16.56 -0.26 -1.05
C GLY A 10 16.20 -0.83 0.33
N CYS A 11 15.43 -1.92 0.41
CA CYS A 11 15.13 -2.63 1.67
C CYS A 11 16.27 -3.52 2.16
N GLY A 12 17.38 -3.61 1.42
CA GLY A 12 18.53 -4.48 1.74
C GLY A 12 18.29 -5.98 1.54
N SER A 13 17.06 -6.41 1.22
CA SER A 13 16.73 -7.82 1.01
C SER A 13 17.15 -8.30 -0.39
N VAL A 14 17.91 -9.39 -0.44
CA VAL A 14 18.12 -10.17 -1.66
C VAL A 14 17.26 -11.42 -1.56
N VAL A 15 16.15 -11.45 -2.31
CA VAL A 15 15.29 -12.63 -2.35
C VAL A 15 15.72 -13.50 -3.53
N LEU A 16 16.41 -14.60 -3.24
CA LEU A 16 16.84 -15.57 -4.25
C LEU A 16 15.62 -16.17 -4.96
N GLY A 17 15.71 -16.32 -6.29
CA GLY A 17 14.62 -16.89 -7.10
C GLY A 17 13.45 -15.94 -7.40
N VAL A 18 13.44 -14.71 -6.86
CA VAL A 18 12.42 -13.70 -7.16
C VAL A 18 12.98 -12.67 -8.14
N SER A 19 12.25 -12.39 -9.23
CA SER A 19 12.68 -11.35 -10.17
C SER A 19 12.77 -9.99 -9.47
N PRO A 20 13.76 -9.13 -9.81
CA PRO A 20 13.90 -7.81 -9.17
C PRO A 20 12.63 -6.97 -9.24
N ARG A 21 11.88 -7.04 -10.35
CA ARG A 21 10.58 -6.37 -10.49
C ARG A 21 9.53 -6.93 -9.54
N LEU A 22 9.43 -8.25 -9.44
CA LEU A 22 8.48 -8.89 -8.51
C LEU A 22 8.77 -8.49 -7.07
N HIS A 23 10.04 -8.44 -6.68
CA HIS A 23 10.41 -7.96 -5.36
C HIS A 23 10.07 -6.48 -5.19
N PHE A 24 10.47 -5.63 -6.13
CA PHE A 24 10.25 -4.19 -6.08
C PHE A 24 8.77 -3.82 -5.94
N PHE A 25 7.89 -4.52 -6.67
CA PHE A 25 6.46 -4.19 -6.73
C PHE A 25 5.59 -5.03 -5.80
N TRP A 26 6.01 -6.20 -5.33
CA TRP A 26 5.11 -7.10 -4.59
C TRP A 26 5.73 -7.81 -3.39
N ALA A 27 6.99 -8.22 -3.46
CA ALA A 27 7.62 -9.01 -2.40
C ALA A 27 8.46 -8.20 -1.40
N CYS A 28 8.64 -6.90 -1.63
CA CYS A 28 9.29 -6.00 -0.68
C CYS A 28 8.51 -5.96 0.64
N PRO A 29 9.17 -5.92 1.82
CA PRO A 29 8.49 -5.83 3.11
C PRO A 29 7.42 -4.73 3.18
N VAL A 30 7.70 -3.54 2.63
CA VAL A 30 6.72 -2.45 2.56
C VAL A 30 5.47 -2.85 1.77
N ALA A 31 5.65 -3.46 0.59
CA ALA A 31 4.53 -3.89 -0.23
C ALA A 31 3.74 -5.03 0.43
N ARG A 32 4.45 -5.99 1.03
CA ARG A 32 3.84 -7.12 1.75
C ARG A 32 3.00 -6.66 2.92
N THR A 33 3.51 -5.77 3.77
CA THR A 33 2.77 -5.26 4.93
C THR A 33 1.52 -4.49 4.52
N VAL A 34 1.56 -3.71 3.42
CA VAL A 34 0.34 -3.05 2.91
C VAL A 34 -0.66 -4.08 2.38
N VAL A 35 -0.22 -5.08 1.61
CA VAL A 35 -1.11 -6.15 1.11
C VAL A 35 -1.72 -6.95 2.26
N GLU A 36 -0.92 -7.33 3.25
CA GLU A 36 -1.38 -8.03 4.46
C GLU A 36 -2.41 -7.20 5.22
N GLN A 37 -2.23 -5.89 5.31
CA GLN A 37 -3.24 -5.01 5.89
C GLN A 37 -4.55 -5.04 5.10
N LEU A 38 -4.50 -5.04 3.76
CA LEU A 38 -5.70 -5.16 2.93
C LEU A 38 -6.40 -6.51 3.16
N GLU A 39 -5.62 -7.60 3.20
CA GLU A 39 -6.12 -8.96 3.42
C GLU A 39 -6.77 -9.11 4.80
N VAL A 40 -6.15 -8.56 5.85
CA VAL A 40 -6.72 -8.51 7.21
C VAL A 40 -8.03 -7.74 7.23
N THR A 41 -8.06 -6.57 6.57
CA THR A 41 -9.27 -5.72 6.54
C THR A 41 -10.41 -6.34 5.73
N LEU A 42 -10.10 -7.09 4.68
CA LEU A 42 -11.09 -7.76 3.83
C LEU A 42 -11.48 -9.16 4.31
N GLY A 43 -10.66 -9.80 5.13
CA GLY A 43 -10.83 -11.20 5.53
C GLY A 43 -10.59 -12.20 4.39
N VAL A 44 -10.05 -11.77 3.26
CA VAL A 44 -9.76 -12.61 2.07
C VAL A 44 -8.42 -12.23 1.47
N ALA A 45 -7.79 -13.19 0.78
CA ALA A 45 -6.53 -12.95 0.07
C ALA A 45 -6.73 -11.91 -1.07
N VAL A 46 -5.77 -11.00 -1.22
CA VAL A 46 -5.82 -9.95 -2.25
C VAL A 46 -4.86 -10.33 -3.37
N PRO A 47 -5.38 -10.80 -4.53
CA PRO A 47 -4.51 -11.16 -5.63
C PRO A 47 -3.82 -9.91 -6.20
N ARG A 48 -2.62 -10.10 -6.75
CA ARG A 48 -1.87 -9.04 -7.46
C ARG A 48 -2.72 -8.26 -8.45
N ALA A 49 -3.49 -8.99 -9.26
CA ALA A 49 -4.33 -8.38 -10.27
C ALA A 49 -5.38 -7.42 -9.67
N ALA A 50 -5.93 -7.71 -8.49
CA ALA A 50 -6.89 -6.82 -7.84
C ALA A 50 -6.28 -5.46 -7.51
N LEU A 51 -5.04 -5.44 -7.01
CA LEU A 51 -4.34 -4.20 -6.71
C LEU A 51 -3.83 -3.50 -7.97
N TRP A 52 -3.15 -4.22 -8.87
CA TRP A 52 -2.47 -3.63 -10.03
C TRP A 52 -3.42 -3.21 -11.16
N LEU A 53 -4.58 -3.85 -11.27
CA LEU A 53 -5.59 -3.50 -12.28
C LEU A 53 -6.77 -2.74 -11.67
N ALA A 54 -6.68 -2.38 -10.38
CA ALA A 54 -7.79 -1.80 -9.63
C ALA A 54 -9.11 -2.58 -9.76
N LEU A 55 -9.03 -3.92 -9.80
CA LEU A 55 -10.19 -4.79 -9.85
C LEU A 55 -10.64 -5.13 -8.42
N PRO A 56 -11.85 -4.74 -7.99
CA PRO A 56 -12.29 -4.95 -6.62
C PRO A 56 -12.50 -6.44 -6.35
N PRO A 57 -12.06 -6.93 -5.17
CA PRO A 57 -12.52 -8.22 -4.66
C PRO A 57 -14.04 -8.28 -4.55
N SER A 58 -14.61 -9.48 -4.61
CA SER A 58 -16.06 -9.67 -4.49
C SER A 58 -16.61 -9.04 -3.22
N GLY A 59 -17.70 -8.27 -3.35
CA GLY A 59 -18.33 -7.57 -2.23
C GLY A 59 -17.75 -6.18 -1.90
N VAL A 60 -16.70 -5.74 -2.60
CA VAL A 60 -16.13 -4.38 -2.47
C VAL A 60 -16.65 -3.49 -3.59
N GLN A 61 -17.13 -2.29 -3.27
CA GLN A 61 -17.56 -1.32 -4.28
C GLN A 61 -16.35 -0.74 -5.01
N GLN A 62 -16.41 -0.69 -6.35
CA GLN A 62 -15.35 -0.15 -7.20
C GLN A 62 -14.88 1.24 -6.76
N CYS A 63 -15.82 2.15 -6.46
CA CYS A 63 -15.50 3.52 -6.07
C CYS A 63 -14.66 3.62 -4.79
N VAL A 64 -14.83 2.68 -3.85
CA VAL A 64 -14.01 2.62 -2.64
C VAL A 64 -12.68 1.95 -2.96
N TRP A 65 -12.70 0.88 -3.77
CA TRP A 65 -11.50 0.17 -4.16
C TRP A 65 -10.51 1.05 -4.93
N ASP A 66 -10.98 1.92 -5.81
CA ASP A 66 -10.13 2.88 -6.53
C ASP A 66 -9.30 3.74 -5.56
N VAL A 67 -9.94 4.24 -4.49
CA VAL A 67 -9.27 5.05 -3.45
C VAL A 67 -8.31 4.20 -2.64
N VAL A 68 -8.71 2.98 -2.27
CA VAL A 68 -7.88 2.02 -1.52
C VAL A 68 -6.63 1.65 -2.31
N VAL A 69 -6.77 1.33 -3.59
CA VAL A 69 -5.66 0.99 -4.49
C VAL A 69 -4.70 2.16 -4.62
N LEU A 70 -5.20 3.37 -4.88
CA LEU A 70 -4.37 4.56 -5.00
C LEU A 70 -3.62 4.85 -3.69
N ALA A 71 -4.31 4.75 -2.55
CA ALA A 71 -3.69 4.92 -1.23
C ALA A 71 -2.61 3.86 -0.99
N ALA A 72 -2.90 2.59 -1.27
CA ALA A 72 -1.96 1.49 -1.10
C ALA A 72 -0.71 1.66 -1.97
N LEU A 73 -0.88 1.94 -3.27
CA LEU A 73 0.22 2.14 -4.21
C LEU A 73 1.07 3.37 -3.85
N SER A 74 0.42 4.47 -3.44
CA SER A 74 1.08 5.69 -2.97
C SER A 74 1.94 5.40 -1.73
N THR A 75 1.39 4.70 -0.75
CA THR A 75 2.09 4.27 0.47
C THR A 75 3.27 3.35 0.16
N MET A 76 3.11 2.39 -0.75
CA MET A 76 4.20 1.50 -1.16
C MET A 76 5.35 2.28 -1.80
N GLU A 77 5.03 3.26 -2.65
CA GLU A 77 6.03 4.12 -3.27
C GLU A 77 6.73 5.01 -2.24
N GLU A 78 5.99 5.60 -1.31
CA GLU A 78 6.55 6.46 -0.26
C GLU A 78 7.50 5.68 0.65
N GLY A 79 7.11 4.47 1.08
CA GLY A 79 7.99 3.60 1.86
C GLY A 79 9.27 3.22 1.12
N ARG A 80 9.18 2.94 -0.19
CA ARG A 80 10.37 2.68 -1.02
C ARG A 80 11.27 3.92 -1.12
N ARG A 81 10.70 5.11 -1.30
CA ARG A 81 11.46 6.37 -1.35
C ARG A 81 12.18 6.61 -0.04
N LEU A 82 11.51 6.41 1.09
CA LEU A 82 12.12 6.55 2.41
C LEU A 82 13.27 5.55 2.59
N LEU A 83 13.07 4.27 2.24
CA LEU A 83 14.14 3.27 2.30
C LEU A 83 15.35 3.67 1.46
N ARG A 84 15.13 4.13 0.21
CA ARG A 84 16.21 4.61 -0.65
C ARG A 84 16.89 5.87 -0.10
N ALA A 85 16.15 6.78 0.54
CA ALA A 85 16.73 7.96 1.21
C ALA A 85 17.63 7.52 2.36
N ARG A 86 17.12 6.69 3.27
CA ARG A 86 17.87 6.20 4.43
C ARG A 86 19.10 5.38 4.06
N VAL A 87 19.00 4.50 3.06
CA VAL A 87 20.18 3.76 2.56
C VAL A 87 21.23 4.70 1.98
N ARG A 88 20.83 5.78 1.29
CA ARG A 88 21.77 6.80 0.79
C ARG A 88 22.42 7.58 1.92
N GLU A 89 21.65 7.96 2.94
CA GLU A 89 22.15 8.65 4.13
C GLU A 89 23.13 7.78 4.95
N SER A 90 22.88 6.47 5.03
CA SER A 90 23.77 5.52 5.73
C SER A 90 25.08 5.24 5.00
N GLY A 91 25.26 5.65 3.75
CA GLY A 91 26.51 5.46 3.00
C GLY A 91 26.96 3.99 2.91
N SER A 92 28.27 3.74 2.93
CA SER A 92 28.87 2.40 2.98
C SER A 92 28.78 1.72 4.35
N ALA A 93 28.09 2.33 5.33
CA ALA A 93 27.92 1.80 6.67
C ALA A 93 26.76 0.79 6.72
N GLY A 94 26.85 -0.28 5.92
CA GLY A 94 26.03 -1.48 6.05
C GLY A 94 24.51 -1.31 5.90
N VAL A 95 23.81 -2.45 5.85
CA VAL A 95 22.34 -2.49 5.95
C VAL A 95 21.98 -2.15 7.39
N VAL A 96 21.21 -1.08 7.63
CA VAL A 96 20.64 -0.82 8.97
C VAL A 96 19.64 -1.93 9.28
N PRO A 97 19.92 -2.84 10.24
CA PRO A 97 19.02 -3.94 10.54
C PRO A 97 17.69 -3.40 11.07
N GLY A 98 16.57 -3.98 10.63
CA GLY A 98 15.23 -3.58 11.08
C GLY A 98 14.66 -2.29 10.47
N LEU A 99 15.43 -1.53 9.68
CA LEU A 99 14.92 -0.32 9.01
C LEU A 99 13.74 -0.65 8.08
N ALA A 100 13.86 -1.74 7.31
CA ALA A 100 12.79 -2.21 6.44
C ALA A 100 11.50 -2.48 7.20
N ASP A 101 11.60 -3.09 8.39
CA ASP A 101 10.45 -3.43 9.23
C ASP A 101 9.80 -2.16 9.81
N VAL A 102 10.60 -1.20 10.29
CA VAL A 102 10.09 0.09 10.79
C VAL A 102 9.34 0.85 9.70
N VAL A 103 9.89 0.91 8.48
CA VAL A 103 9.23 1.56 7.36
C VAL A 103 7.97 0.80 6.93
N ALA A 104 8.02 -0.53 6.92
CA ALA A 104 6.87 -1.37 6.58
C ALA A 104 5.71 -1.19 7.57
N LEU A 105 5.99 -1.13 8.88
CA LEU A 105 4.97 -0.82 9.90
C LEU A 105 4.42 0.60 9.75
N SER A 106 5.28 1.58 9.44
CA SER A 106 4.85 2.96 9.19
C SER A 106 3.92 3.06 7.97
N ALA A 107 4.13 2.20 6.97
CA ALA A 107 3.31 2.15 5.76
C ALA A 107 1.82 1.92 6.07
N VAL A 108 1.48 1.06 7.04
CA VAL A 108 0.09 0.84 7.48
C VAL A 108 -0.54 2.13 7.98
N SER A 109 0.19 2.88 8.82
CA SER A 109 -0.28 4.15 9.36
C SER A 109 -0.50 5.18 8.24
N TRP A 110 0.43 5.27 7.28
CA TRP A 110 0.28 6.16 6.14
C TRP A 110 -0.89 5.79 5.25
N PHE A 111 -1.10 4.50 4.96
CA PHE A 111 -2.24 4.02 4.18
C PHE A 111 -3.55 4.49 4.80
N TRP A 112 -3.75 4.26 6.10
CA TRP A 112 -4.95 4.73 6.79
C TRP A 112 -5.02 6.26 6.88
N GLY A 113 -3.87 6.94 6.99
CA GLY A 113 -3.77 8.38 6.93
C GLY A 113 -4.26 8.95 5.59
N GLN A 114 -3.91 8.31 4.46
CA GLN A 114 -4.39 8.69 3.13
C GLN A 114 -5.92 8.53 3.02
N LEU A 115 -6.47 7.42 3.51
CA LEU A 115 -7.93 7.21 3.52
C LEU A 115 -8.66 8.23 4.41
N ARG A 116 -8.08 8.61 5.56
CA ARG A 116 -8.62 9.70 6.39
C ARG A 116 -8.56 11.04 5.67
N GLY A 117 -7.45 11.34 5.00
CA GLY A 117 -7.30 12.55 4.19
C GLY A 117 -8.35 12.63 3.10
N PHE A 118 -8.60 11.53 2.38
CA PHE A 118 -9.68 11.45 1.40
C PHE A 118 -11.05 11.66 2.04
N ALA A 119 -11.34 11.02 3.17
CA ALA A 119 -12.61 11.18 3.87
C ALA A 119 -12.88 12.63 4.31
N CYS A 120 -11.85 13.40 4.65
CA CYS A 120 -11.95 14.82 4.97
C CYS A 120 -12.43 15.69 3.79
N LEU A 121 -12.34 15.21 2.55
CA LEU A 121 -12.87 15.91 1.36
C LEU A 121 -14.40 15.80 1.23
N GLY A 122 -15.05 14.97 2.06
CA GLY A 122 -16.49 14.75 2.03
C GLY A 122 -16.91 13.57 1.14
N VAL A 123 -18.23 13.35 1.03
CA VAL A 123 -18.79 12.28 0.20
C VAL A 123 -18.79 12.70 -1.26
N PRO A 124 -18.15 11.94 -2.19
CA PRO A 124 -18.19 12.28 -3.61
C PRO A 124 -19.60 12.19 -4.19
N ARG A 125 -19.91 13.06 -5.16
CA ARG A 125 -21.27 13.25 -5.68
C ARG A 125 -21.85 12.07 -6.48
N ARG A 126 -21.01 11.19 -7.04
CA ARG A 126 -21.43 10.10 -7.95
C ARG A 126 -20.76 8.78 -7.60
N GLY A 127 -21.52 7.69 -7.63
CA GLY A 127 -21.01 6.32 -7.46
C GLY A 127 -20.90 5.84 -6.01
N TRP A 128 -21.21 6.68 -5.02
CA TRP A 128 -21.07 6.36 -3.59
C TRP A 128 -22.37 6.00 -2.87
N ALA A 129 -23.52 6.07 -3.54
CA ALA A 129 -24.82 5.76 -2.94
C ALA A 129 -24.92 4.31 -2.42
N GLY A 130 -24.16 3.38 -2.99
CA GLY A 130 -24.10 1.98 -2.56
C GLY A 130 -23.11 1.69 -1.44
N VAL A 131 -22.41 2.69 -0.90
CA VAL A 131 -21.42 2.52 0.17
C VAL A 131 -22.11 2.65 1.52
N GLY A 132 -22.32 1.50 2.18
CA GLY A 132 -23.00 1.43 3.46
C GLY A 132 -22.12 1.78 4.67
N PRO A 133 -22.71 1.80 5.88
CA PRO A 133 -22.00 2.08 7.13
C PRO A 133 -21.05 0.94 7.57
N SER A 134 -21.18 -0.25 6.99
CA SER A 134 -20.39 -1.43 7.35
C SER A 134 -19.20 -1.68 6.43
N HIS A 135 -18.93 -0.79 5.48
CA HIS A 135 -17.83 -1.00 4.54
C HIS A 135 -16.47 -0.87 5.26
N PRO A 136 -15.53 -1.83 5.07
CA PRO A 136 -14.36 -1.98 5.94
C PRO A 136 -13.28 -0.90 5.75
N PHE A 137 -13.21 -0.25 4.59
CA PHE A 137 -12.23 0.82 4.33
C PHE A 137 -12.81 2.22 4.49
N LEU A 138 -13.82 2.55 3.68
CA LEU A 138 -14.54 3.81 3.71
C LEU A 138 -16.04 3.55 3.80
N ARG A 139 -16.70 4.21 4.75
CA ARG A 139 -18.11 4.01 5.06
C ARG A 139 -18.84 5.35 5.17
N ILE A 140 -20.12 5.35 4.81
CA ILE A 140 -20.99 6.52 4.97
C ILE A 140 -21.82 6.35 6.23
N VAL A 141 -21.65 7.24 7.19
CA VAL A 141 -22.38 7.26 8.47
C VAL A 141 -22.94 8.66 8.68
N GLY A 142 -24.26 8.78 8.82
CA GLY A 142 -24.93 10.07 9.00
C GLY A 142 -24.65 11.05 7.85
N GLY A 143 -24.52 10.56 6.60
CA GLY A 143 -24.21 11.37 5.42
C GLY A 143 -22.75 11.84 5.33
N ARG A 144 -21.86 11.38 6.22
CA ARG A 144 -20.44 11.74 6.20
C ARG A 144 -19.58 10.53 5.85
N LEU A 145 -18.54 10.77 5.05
CA LEU A 145 -17.54 9.77 4.74
C LEU A 145 -16.58 9.60 5.93
N SER A 146 -16.31 8.37 6.33
CA SER A 146 -15.39 8.05 7.40
C SER A 146 -14.63 6.76 7.12
N VAL A 147 -13.51 6.58 7.79
CA VAL A 147 -12.70 5.36 7.66
C VAL A 147 -13.31 4.23 8.50
N GLY A 148 -13.38 3.03 7.92
CA GLY A 148 -13.74 1.80 8.62
C GLY A 148 -12.58 1.33 9.48
N ARG A 149 -12.87 0.93 10.71
CA ARG A 149 -11.94 0.21 11.59
C ARG A 149 -12.53 -1.16 11.84
#